data_AF-A0A8B7N2M4-F1
#
_entry.id   AF-A0A8B7N2M4-F1
#
_cell.length_a   1.000
_cell.length_b   1.000
_cell.length_c   1.000
_cell.angle_alpha   90.00
_cell.angle_beta   90.00
_cell.angle_gamma   90.00
#
_symmetry.space_group_name_H-M   'P 1'
#
loop_
_entity.id
_entity.type
_entity.pdbx_description
1 polymer ?
#
loop_
_entity_poly.entity_id
_entity_poly.type
_entity_poly.pdbx_seq_one_letter_code
_entity_poly.pdbx_strand_id
1 'polypeptide(L)'
;MNMKTCSRVLAMVVPPVCRTALPSSALQSMYGFTNSALGAQLLRHFSSLRFNRNLEFFTPAEKPIVTPDVKGSFRIEQSSPGRPLTVLLSWLMSRDSHVKKFVKFYTDLGFDVLKIRISPFDLIRPVRGTQVVMSQTLQFLEANPSHSPVLVHGFSVGAYVFGEGMVMMANDEERYSPVMERFAGQIWDSPVDLEGIPYGVAKAVTANKLLQSSIQSYLEWFLRAQYDNATVHYMRSKQKFHECYVRRPALFLLSKADPVATIEMNAVVYEKWEKYNVPVFVKIFEKSPHVSHYYRYKEAYVEEVLTFLQKLGLTEEGKKRQVA
;
A
#
# COMPACT_ATOMS: atom_id res chain seq x y z
N MET A 1 -31.84 -47.15 -23.74
CA MET A 1 -31.08 -48.32 -23.27
C MET A 1 -29.60 -47.96 -23.33
N ASN A 2 -28.96 -47.87 -22.16
CA ASN A 2 -27.53 -47.80 -21.80
C ASN A 2 -26.44 -47.32 -22.78
N MET A 3 -25.28 -46.79 -22.40
CA MET A 3 -24.64 -46.23 -21.18
C MET A 3 -23.13 -46.19 -21.54
N LYS A 4 -22.36 -45.32 -20.88
CA LYS A 4 -20.89 -45.36 -20.68
C LYS A 4 -20.00 -44.66 -21.73
N THR A 5 -19.66 -43.41 -21.43
CA THR A 5 -18.27 -43.04 -21.07
C THR A 5 -18.28 -41.74 -20.26
N CYS A 6 -18.32 -41.91 -18.94
CA CYS A 6 -18.15 -40.83 -17.97
C CYS A 6 -16.69 -40.86 -17.52
N SER A 7 -15.86 -39.93 -18.00
CA SER A 7 -14.49 -39.78 -17.53
C SER A 7 -14.53 -38.97 -16.23
N ARG A 8 -14.41 -39.66 -15.10
CA ARG A 8 -14.24 -39.07 -13.77
C ARG A 8 -12.83 -38.49 -13.68
N VAL A 9 -12.70 -37.17 -13.80
CA VAL A 9 -11.52 -36.47 -13.29
C VAL A 9 -11.68 -36.38 -11.78
N LEU A 10 -10.87 -37.17 -11.07
CA LEU A 10 -10.75 -37.11 -9.63
C LEU A 10 -10.05 -35.78 -9.28
N ALA A 11 -10.83 -34.75 -8.94
CA ALA A 11 -10.28 -33.54 -8.34
C ALA A 11 -9.73 -33.93 -6.96
N MET A 12 -8.41 -34.10 -6.85
CA MET A 12 -7.75 -34.16 -5.55
C MET A 12 -7.97 -32.82 -4.87
N VAL A 13 -8.84 -32.82 -3.85
CA VAL A 13 -8.96 -31.73 -2.89
C VAL A 13 -7.66 -31.70 -2.11
N VAL A 14 -6.73 -30.85 -2.53
CA VAL A 14 -5.54 -30.51 -1.74
C VAL A 14 -6.04 -29.69 -0.55
N PRO A 15 -5.81 -30.12 0.70
CA PRO A 15 -6.21 -29.35 1.87
C PRO A 15 -5.49 -27.99 1.87
N PRO A 16 -6.08 -26.94 2.47
CA PRO A 16 -5.43 -25.63 2.50
C PRO A 16 -4.08 -25.76 3.22
N VAL A 17 -3.02 -25.40 2.49
CA VAL A 17 -1.68 -25.27 3.06
C VAL A 17 -1.78 -24.34 4.27
N CYS A 18 -1.25 -24.80 5.40
CA CYS A 18 -1.26 -24.07 6.67
C CYS A 18 -0.67 -22.67 6.44
N ARG A 19 -1.53 -21.65 6.43
CA ARG A 19 -1.16 -20.24 6.22
C ARG A 19 -0.22 -19.84 7.35
N THR A 20 1.04 -19.55 7.05
CA THR A 20 2.01 -19.17 8.07
C THR A 20 1.73 -17.74 8.51
N ALA A 21 1.03 -17.59 9.64
CA ALA A 21 1.14 -16.39 10.43
C ALA A 21 2.64 -16.12 10.69
N LEU A 22 3.05 -14.86 10.74
CA LEU A 22 4.41 -14.51 11.13
C LEU A 22 4.72 -15.19 12.48
N PRO A 23 5.77 -16.03 12.58
CA PRO A 23 6.03 -16.78 13.80
C PRO A 23 6.25 -15.83 14.98
N SER A 24 5.48 -16.02 16.05
CA SER A 24 5.46 -15.21 17.28
C SER A 24 6.69 -15.43 18.19
N SER A 25 7.84 -15.80 17.62
CA SER A 25 9.04 -16.13 18.42
C SER A 25 9.83 -14.92 18.92
N ALA A 26 9.29 -13.69 18.81
CA ALA A 26 9.89 -12.50 19.40
C ALA A 26 9.56 -12.32 20.90
N LEU A 27 8.70 -13.18 21.48
CA LEU A 27 8.20 -12.99 22.85
C LEU A 27 9.28 -13.06 23.94
N GLN A 28 10.45 -13.64 23.72
CA GLN A 28 11.50 -13.73 24.76
C GLN A 28 12.53 -12.59 24.75
N SER A 29 12.64 -11.79 23.68
CA SER A 29 13.50 -10.58 23.71
C SER A 29 12.72 -9.28 23.92
N MET A 30 11.37 -9.32 23.89
CA MET A 30 10.53 -8.14 24.12
C MET A 30 10.32 -7.78 25.60
N TYR A 31 10.53 -8.72 26.53
CA TYR A 31 10.46 -8.43 27.97
C TYR A 31 11.60 -7.53 28.50
N GLY A 32 12.62 -7.25 27.67
CA GLY A 32 13.66 -6.25 27.97
C GLY A 32 13.37 -4.84 27.43
N PHE A 33 12.33 -4.68 26.60
CA PHE A 33 11.96 -3.39 25.99
C PHE A 33 10.75 -2.72 26.64
N THR A 34 10.12 -3.37 27.62
CA THR A 34 9.00 -2.81 28.37
C THR A 34 9.52 -2.14 29.65
N ASN A 35 9.31 -0.82 29.73
CA ASN A 35 9.28 0.00 30.95
C ASN A 35 10.47 0.89 31.37
N SER A 36 11.47 1.23 30.52
CA SER A 36 12.37 2.35 30.92
C SER A 36 12.88 3.30 29.84
N ALA A 37 12.85 2.95 28.55
CA ALA A 37 13.37 3.83 27.48
C ALA A 37 12.29 4.58 26.67
N LEU A 38 11.02 4.17 26.75
CA LEU A 38 9.91 4.76 25.99
C LEU A 38 9.25 5.98 26.65
N GLY A 39 9.67 6.33 27.87
CA GLY A 39 9.14 7.47 28.64
C GLY A 39 9.92 8.78 28.48
N ALA A 40 11.10 8.75 27.86
CA ALA A 40 11.97 9.92 27.77
C ALA A 40 12.85 9.89 26.50
N GLN A 41 12.24 9.86 25.32
CA GLN A 41 12.96 10.12 24.08
C GLN A 41 12.25 11.24 23.31
N LEU A 42 12.93 12.38 23.26
CA LEU A 42 12.71 13.59 22.47
C LEU A 42 11.62 13.46 21.40
N LEU A 43 10.66 14.39 21.41
CA LEU A 43 9.80 14.71 20.27
C LEU A 43 10.68 15.00 19.05
N ARG A 44 11.08 13.97 18.31
CA ARG A 44 11.78 14.13 17.03
C ARG A 44 10.84 14.89 16.11
N HIS A 45 11.18 16.15 15.89
CA HIS A 45 10.52 16.98 14.90
C HIS A 45 10.99 16.46 13.54
N PHE A 46 10.06 15.95 12.73
CA PHE A 46 10.36 15.70 11.32
C PHE A 46 10.17 17.00 10.53
N SER A 47 10.99 17.19 9.51
CA SER A 47 10.84 18.29 8.55
C SER A 47 9.97 17.82 7.39
N SER A 48 9.17 18.73 6.80
CA SER A 48 8.37 18.40 5.62
C SER A 48 8.52 19.41 4.49
N LEU A 49 8.37 18.92 3.26
CA LEU A 49 8.40 19.69 2.03
C LEU A 49 7.18 19.30 1.19
N ARG A 50 6.26 20.24 1.00
CA ARG A 50 5.10 20.04 0.13
C ARG A 50 5.45 20.48 -1.29
N PHE A 51 5.47 19.53 -2.24
CA PHE A 51 5.65 19.84 -3.65
C PHE A 51 4.36 20.39 -4.27
N ASN A 52 3.22 19.77 -3.94
CA ASN A 52 1.90 20.20 -4.41
C ASN A 52 0.80 19.63 -3.50
N ARG A 53 -0.48 19.74 -3.91
CA ARG A 53 -1.62 19.24 -3.11
C ARG A 53 -1.64 17.72 -2.91
N ASN A 54 -0.96 16.97 -3.77
CA ASN A 54 -0.95 15.51 -3.83
C ASN A 54 0.32 14.90 -3.24
N LEU A 55 1.48 15.58 -3.35
CA LEU A 55 2.79 15.08 -2.92
C LEU A 55 3.40 15.95 -1.80
N GLU A 56 3.76 15.30 -0.69
CA GLU A 56 4.48 15.92 0.43
C GLU A 56 5.53 14.95 0.98
N PHE A 57 6.77 15.40 1.03
CA PHE A 57 7.92 14.66 1.51
C PHE A 57 8.19 14.98 2.99
N PHE A 58 8.61 13.97 3.74
CA PHE A 58 8.96 14.07 5.15
C PHE A 58 10.29 13.37 5.41
N THR A 59 11.11 13.95 6.28
CA THR A 59 12.41 13.40 6.66
C THR A 59 12.64 13.57 8.16
N PRO A 60 13.33 12.63 8.83
CA PRO A 60 13.76 12.80 10.22
C PRO A 60 14.89 13.84 10.38
N ALA A 61 15.41 14.42 9.30
CA ALA A 61 16.47 15.42 9.38
C ALA A 61 15.97 16.74 10.02
N GLU A 62 16.76 17.25 10.97
CA GLU A 62 16.48 18.49 11.71
C GLU A 62 16.75 19.76 10.89
N LYS A 63 17.56 19.65 9.84
CA LYS A 63 17.86 20.77 8.94
C LYS A 63 16.71 21.01 7.95
N PRO A 64 16.48 22.27 7.53
CA PRO A 64 15.52 22.58 6.47
C PRO A 64 15.83 21.80 5.20
N ILE A 65 14.79 21.25 4.56
CA ILE A 65 14.92 20.54 3.28
C ILE A 65 15.22 21.58 2.20
N VAL A 66 16.35 21.41 1.50
CA VAL A 66 16.74 22.28 0.39
C VAL A 66 16.28 21.65 -0.92
N THR A 67 15.53 22.43 -1.70
CA THR A 67 15.17 22.12 -3.09
C THR A 67 15.97 23.00 -4.05
N PRO A 68 16.31 22.50 -5.24
CA PRO A 68 16.83 23.37 -6.29
C PRO A 68 15.81 24.49 -6.58
N ASP A 69 16.28 25.69 -6.91
CA ASP A 69 15.44 26.81 -7.36
C ASP A 69 14.95 26.60 -8.81
N VAL A 70 14.30 25.45 -9.04
CA VAL A 70 13.75 25.06 -10.33
C VAL A 70 12.29 24.72 -10.11
N LYS A 71 11.41 25.58 -10.65
CA LYS A 71 9.96 25.41 -10.54
C LYS A 71 9.53 24.04 -11.07
N GLY A 72 8.85 23.27 -10.22
CA GLY A 72 8.36 21.93 -10.57
C GLY A 72 9.39 20.81 -10.42
N SER A 73 10.58 21.09 -9.89
CA SER A 73 11.54 20.05 -9.54
C SER A 73 11.05 19.21 -8.36
N PHE A 74 11.17 17.89 -8.49
CA PHE A 74 10.95 16.93 -7.40
C PHE A 74 12.25 16.51 -6.70
N ARG A 75 13.40 17.10 -7.08
CA ARG A 75 14.71 16.76 -6.52
C ARG A 75 14.93 17.40 -5.14
N ILE A 76 15.60 16.67 -4.25
CA ILE A 76 16.01 17.09 -2.92
C ILE A 76 17.55 17.10 -2.87
N GLU A 77 18.15 18.22 -2.48
CA GLU A 77 19.62 18.36 -2.47
C GLU A 77 20.28 17.71 -1.24
N GLN A 78 19.57 17.70 -0.11
CA GLN A 78 20.06 17.14 1.15
C GLN A 78 19.37 15.81 1.45
N SER A 79 19.75 14.76 0.73
CA SER A 79 19.39 13.38 1.12
C SER A 79 20.54 12.74 1.87
N SER A 80 20.25 12.07 2.99
CA SER A 80 21.21 11.17 3.63
C SER A 80 21.30 9.90 2.78
N PRO A 81 22.45 9.61 2.13
CA PRO A 81 22.54 8.49 1.20
C PRO A 81 22.15 7.17 1.86
N GLY A 82 21.36 6.34 1.16
CA GLY A 82 21.00 5.00 1.61
C GLY A 82 19.92 4.95 2.69
N ARG A 83 19.21 6.06 2.95
CA ARG A 83 18.03 6.03 3.82
C ARG A 83 16.85 5.40 3.08
N PRO A 84 16.15 4.41 3.67
CA PRO A 84 14.97 3.83 3.06
C PRO A 84 13.85 4.86 2.95
N LEU A 85 13.07 4.76 1.87
CA LEU A 85 11.93 5.63 1.59
C LEU A 85 10.63 4.83 1.67
N THR A 86 9.64 5.35 2.38
CA THR A 86 8.27 4.85 2.27
C THR A 86 7.44 5.73 1.34
N VAL A 87 6.95 5.16 0.24
CA VAL A 87 5.87 5.76 -0.57
C VAL A 87 4.55 5.42 0.10
N LEU A 88 3.96 6.41 0.78
CA LEU A 88 2.77 6.26 1.61
C LEU A 88 1.53 6.74 0.85
N LEU A 89 0.76 5.81 0.28
CA LEU A 89 -0.44 6.11 -0.50
C LEU A 89 -1.66 6.17 0.43
N SER A 90 -2.09 7.39 0.74
CA SER A 90 -3.19 7.64 1.68
C SER A 90 -4.54 7.20 1.11
N TRP A 91 -5.46 6.80 1.99
CA TRP A 91 -6.84 6.51 1.58
C TRP A 91 -7.61 7.79 1.23
N LEU A 92 -8.70 7.60 0.49
CA LEU A 92 -9.58 8.67 0.02
C LEU A 92 -10.15 9.47 1.20
N MET A 93 -10.14 10.81 1.10
CA MET A 93 -10.66 11.72 2.13
C MET A 93 -9.98 11.61 3.52
N SER A 94 -8.80 10.99 3.60
CA SER A 94 -8.01 10.91 4.84
C SER A 94 -7.70 12.30 5.43
N ARG A 95 -7.84 12.47 6.74
CA ARG A 95 -7.39 13.69 7.42
C ARG A 95 -5.88 13.65 7.61
N ASP A 96 -5.20 14.81 7.49
CA ASP A 96 -3.75 14.87 7.71
C ASP A 96 -3.35 14.35 9.10
N SER A 97 -4.17 14.61 10.14
CA SER A 97 -3.92 14.10 11.50
C SER A 97 -3.94 12.57 11.61
N HIS A 98 -4.61 11.88 10.68
CA HIS A 98 -4.63 10.43 10.64
C HIS A 98 -3.37 9.90 9.97
N VAL A 99 -3.03 10.44 8.80
CA VAL A 99 -1.86 9.99 8.02
C VAL A 99 -0.54 10.35 8.72
N LYS A 100 -0.49 11.49 9.44
CA LYS A 100 0.70 11.92 10.19
C LYS A 100 1.19 10.88 11.22
N LYS A 101 0.34 9.99 11.72
CA LYS A 101 0.77 8.92 12.64
C LYS A 101 1.64 7.88 11.94
N PHE A 102 1.34 7.56 10.68
CA PHE A 102 2.14 6.66 9.86
C PHE A 102 3.43 7.34 9.39
N VAL A 103 3.36 8.61 9.00
CA VAL A 103 4.56 9.42 8.72
C VAL A 103 5.50 9.37 9.91
N LYS A 104 4.99 9.71 11.12
CA LYS A 104 5.77 9.68 12.35
C LYS A 104 6.36 8.30 12.63
N PHE A 105 5.55 7.24 12.49
CA PHE A 105 6.01 5.86 12.67
C PHE A 105 7.24 5.54 11.81
N TYR A 106 7.20 5.86 10.52
CA TYR A 106 8.34 5.63 9.62
C TYR A 106 9.53 6.54 9.90
N THR A 107 9.30 7.83 10.16
CA THR A 107 10.40 8.76 10.48
C THR A 107 11.09 8.42 11.80
N ASP A 108 10.36 7.89 12.79
CA ASP A 108 10.93 7.43 14.06
C ASP A 108 11.86 6.21 13.86
N LEU A 109 11.57 5.39 12.83
CA LEU A 109 12.43 4.29 12.36
C LEU A 109 13.57 4.75 11.46
N GLY A 110 13.67 6.05 11.19
CA GLY A 110 14.72 6.63 10.36
C GLY A 110 14.46 6.55 8.85
N PHE A 111 13.22 6.30 8.42
CA PHE A 111 12.85 6.34 7.00
C PHE A 111 12.51 7.76 6.57
N ASP A 112 12.78 8.08 5.30
CA ASP A 112 12.09 9.18 4.64
C ASP A 112 10.69 8.72 4.21
N VAL A 113 9.75 9.66 4.05
CA VAL A 113 8.37 9.35 3.65
C VAL A 113 7.92 10.28 2.54
N LEU A 114 7.51 9.73 1.41
CA LEU A 114 6.76 10.46 0.38
C LEU A 114 5.27 10.15 0.55
N LYS A 115 4.53 11.08 1.12
CA LYS A 115 3.07 10.97 1.29
C LYS A 115 2.38 11.35 -0.02
N ILE A 116 1.59 10.41 -0.53
CA ILE A 116 0.72 10.61 -1.69
C ILE A 116 -0.73 10.72 -1.22
N ARG A 117 -1.43 11.74 -1.71
CA ARG A 117 -2.84 12.01 -1.45
C ARG A 117 -3.59 12.13 -2.77
N ILE A 118 -4.73 11.45 -2.87
CA ILE A 118 -5.66 11.52 -4.00
C ILE A 118 -6.99 12.09 -3.51
N SER A 119 -7.53 13.05 -4.26
CA SER A 119 -8.89 13.55 -4.05
C SER A 119 -9.92 12.75 -4.85
N PRO A 120 -11.21 12.78 -4.49
CA PRO A 120 -12.27 12.17 -5.32
C PRO A 120 -12.24 12.66 -6.77
N PHE A 121 -11.89 13.94 -6.98
CA PHE A 121 -11.75 14.57 -8.29
C PHE A 121 -10.58 14.05 -9.13
N ASP A 122 -9.49 13.63 -8.48
CA ASP A 122 -8.36 12.98 -9.14
C ASP A 122 -8.75 11.54 -9.51
N LEU A 123 -9.51 10.88 -8.64
CA LEU A 123 -9.99 9.50 -8.85
C LEU A 123 -10.90 9.39 -10.07
N ILE A 124 -11.93 10.22 -10.18
CA ILE A 124 -12.91 10.17 -11.28
C ILE A 124 -12.36 10.65 -12.64
N ARG A 125 -11.14 11.19 -12.69
CA ARG A 125 -10.48 11.67 -13.93
C ARG A 125 -9.07 11.09 -14.05
N PRO A 126 -8.91 9.80 -14.36
CA PRO A 126 -7.62 9.12 -14.25
C PRO A 126 -6.49 9.83 -15.00
N VAL A 127 -6.70 10.17 -16.28
CA VAL A 127 -5.69 10.81 -17.15
C VAL A 127 -5.21 12.17 -16.61
N ARG A 128 -6.11 12.96 -16.03
CA ARG A 128 -5.79 14.32 -15.51
C ARG A 128 -5.60 14.37 -13.99
N GLY A 129 -5.75 13.23 -13.33
CA GLY A 129 -5.81 13.09 -11.89
C GLY A 129 -4.79 12.07 -11.41
N THR A 130 -5.23 10.84 -11.16
CA THR A 130 -4.37 9.78 -10.60
C THR A 130 -3.12 9.50 -11.42
N GLN A 131 -3.20 9.53 -12.76
CA GLN A 131 -2.03 9.33 -13.62
C GLN A 131 -1.04 10.51 -13.55
N VAL A 132 -1.51 11.75 -13.45
CA VAL A 132 -0.63 12.89 -13.23
C VAL A 132 0.12 12.73 -11.90
N VAL A 133 -0.60 12.34 -10.85
CA VAL A 133 -0.01 12.14 -9.51
C VAL A 133 1.02 11.00 -9.51
N MET A 134 0.74 9.89 -10.20
CA MET A 134 1.70 8.78 -10.32
C MET A 134 2.89 9.11 -11.19
N SER A 135 2.71 9.86 -12.29
CA SER A 135 3.83 10.36 -13.08
C SER A 135 4.75 11.24 -12.25
N GLN A 136 4.20 12.14 -11.43
CA GLN A 136 4.99 12.96 -10.50
C GLN A 136 5.68 12.13 -9.42
N THR A 137 5.04 11.07 -8.94
CA THR A 137 5.63 10.13 -7.98
C THR A 137 6.84 9.42 -8.58
N LEU A 138 6.73 8.93 -9.82
CA LEU A 138 7.84 8.30 -10.54
C LEU A 138 8.97 9.30 -10.84
N GLN A 139 8.63 10.53 -11.25
CA GLN A 139 9.63 11.61 -11.44
C GLN A 139 10.39 11.92 -10.14
N PHE A 140 9.70 11.95 -9.00
CA PHE A 140 10.36 12.07 -7.70
C PHE A 140 11.33 10.92 -7.44
N LEU A 141 10.91 9.69 -7.71
CA LEU A 141 11.77 8.52 -7.51
C LEU A 141 13.00 8.59 -8.43
N GLU A 142 12.84 8.92 -9.71
CA GLU A 142 13.95 9.08 -10.68
C GLU A 142 14.92 10.18 -10.25
N ALA A 143 14.40 11.34 -9.83
CA ALA A 143 15.21 12.50 -9.45
C ALA A 143 15.99 12.31 -8.14
N ASN A 144 15.62 11.32 -7.32
CA ASN A 144 16.21 11.07 -6.01
C ASN A 144 16.60 9.59 -5.82
N PRO A 145 17.62 9.09 -6.55
CA PRO A 145 18.04 7.69 -6.52
C PRO A 145 18.64 7.25 -5.17
N SER A 146 19.16 8.19 -4.38
CA SER A 146 19.75 7.95 -3.06
C SER A 146 18.74 7.51 -1.99
N HIS A 147 17.46 7.78 -2.21
CA HIS A 147 16.36 7.25 -1.40
C HIS A 147 16.11 5.80 -1.80
N SER A 148 16.82 4.89 -1.15
CA SER A 148 16.85 3.47 -1.43
C SER A 148 17.18 2.70 -0.15
N PRO A 149 16.54 1.54 0.08
CA PRO A 149 15.49 0.92 -0.74
C PRO A 149 14.11 1.57 -0.53
N VAL A 150 13.14 1.25 -1.40
CA VAL A 150 11.79 1.84 -1.42
C VAL A 150 10.76 0.82 -0.92
N LEU A 151 10.01 1.21 0.10
CA LEU A 151 8.84 0.50 0.61
C LEU A 151 7.57 1.18 0.11
N VAL A 152 6.59 0.40 -0.37
CA VAL A 152 5.24 0.93 -0.64
C VAL A 152 4.35 0.60 0.54
N HIS A 153 3.60 1.58 1.04
CA HIS A 153 2.52 1.35 2.00
C HIS A 153 1.26 2.04 1.51
N GLY A 154 0.31 1.26 1.00
CA GLY A 154 -0.93 1.77 0.46
C GLY A 154 -2.14 1.38 1.28
N PHE A 155 -3.05 2.35 1.42
CA PHE A 155 -4.33 2.18 2.10
C PHE A 155 -5.47 2.25 1.10
N SER A 156 -6.44 1.34 1.17
CA SER A 156 -7.67 1.43 0.38
C SER A 156 -7.37 1.63 -1.12
N VAL A 157 -7.88 2.71 -1.72
CA VAL A 157 -7.66 3.09 -3.12
C VAL A 157 -6.19 3.26 -3.51
N GLY A 158 -5.27 3.30 -2.54
CA GLY A 158 -3.83 3.32 -2.78
C GLY A 158 -3.34 2.16 -3.65
N ALA A 159 -3.98 0.99 -3.59
CA ALA A 159 -3.67 -0.14 -4.48
C ALA A 159 -3.92 0.18 -5.95
N TYR A 160 -5.09 0.75 -6.26
CA TYR A 160 -5.40 1.27 -7.58
C TYR A 160 -4.42 2.37 -8.02
N VAL A 161 -4.16 3.34 -7.13
CA VAL A 161 -3.29 4.48 -7.45
C VAL A 161 -1.89 3.97 -7.80
N PHE A 162 -1.33 3.06 -7.02
CA PHE A 162 -0.03 2.48 -7.33
C PHE A 162 -0.05 1.62 -8.60
N GLY A 163 -1.16 0.92 -8.87
CA GLY A 163 -1.35 0.17 -10.12
C GLY A 163 -1.27 1.05 -11.38
N GLU A 164 -1.71 2.32 -11.33
CA GLU A 164 -1.47 3.27 -12.44
C GLU A 164 0.03 3.53 -12.65
N GLY A 165 0.80 3.63 -11.57
CA GLY A 165 2.26 3.70 -11.64
C GLY A 165 2.88 2.44 -12.22
N MET A 166 2.38 1.25 -11.86
CA MET A 166 2.82 -0.01 -12.45
C MET A 166 2.53 -0.07 -13.96
N VAL A 167 1.39 0.45 -14.41
CA VAL A 167 1.08 0.57 -15.85
C VAL A 167 2.10 1.47 -16.56
N MET A 168 2.46 2.61 -15.97
CA MET A 168 3.49 3.50 -16.53
C MET A 168 4.86 2.83 -16.62
N MET A 169 5.28 2.16 -15.55
CA MET A 169 6.57 1.44 -15.52
C MET A 169 6.60 0.31 -16.55
N ALA A 170 5.48 -0.41 -16.74
CA ALA A 170 5.37 -1.46 -17.75
C ALA A 170 5.36 -0.95 -19.20
N ASN A 171 4.97 0.30 -19.43
CA ASN A 171 4.97 0.89 -20.77
C ASN A 171 6.35 1.41 -21.18
N ASP A 172 7.28 1.57 -20.24
CA ASP A 172 8.63 2.11 -20.46
C ASP A 172 9.62 1.45 -19.50
N GLU A 173 9.80 0.13 -19.66
CA GLU A 173 10.57 -0.69 -18.73
C GLU A 173 12.05 -0.28 -18.66
N GLU A 174 12.62 0.13 -19.79
CA GLU A 174 14.01 0.57 -19.87
C GLU A 174 14.26 1.79 -18.98
N ARG A 175 13.39 2.80 -19.08
CA ARG A 175 13.50 4.02 -18.25
C ARG A 175 13.31 3.72 -16.77
N TYR A 176 12.31 2.91 -16.43
CA TYR A 176 11.93 2.70 -15.03
C TYR A 176 12.63 1.53 -14.35
N SER A 177 13.46 0.75 -15.05
CA SER A 177 14.23 -0.35 -14.46
C SER A 177 15.00 0.05 -13.19
N PRO A 178 15.76 1.18 -13.16
CA PRO A 178 16.46 1.60 -11.94
C PRO A 178 15.53 1.98 -10.77
N VAL A 179 14.30 2.42 -11.07
CA VAL A 179 13.27 2.66 -10.05
C VAL A 179 12.72 1.33 -9.53
N MET A 180 12.44 0.39 -10.44
CA MET A 180 11.89 -0.92 -10.14
C MET A 180 12.82 -1.76 -9.25
N GLU A 181 14.12 -1.68 -9.49
CA GLU A 181 15.13 -2.41 -8.69
C GLU A 181 15.17 -1.97 -7.23
N ARG A 182 14.77 -0.73 -6.92
CA ARG A 182 14.80 -0.20 -5.55
C ARG A 182 13.63 -0.66 -4.68
N PHE A 183 12.52 -1.14 -5.24
CA PHE A 183 11.41 -1.60 -4.42
C PHE A 183 11.82 -2.81 -3.58
N ALA A 184 11.68 -2.71 -2.26
CA ALA A 184 12.02 -3.77 -1.31
C ALA A 184 10.83 -4.63 -0.94
N GLY A 185 9.65 -4.02 -0.84
CA GLY A 185 8.43 -4.67 -0.37
C GLY A 185 7.22 -3.75 -0.40
N GLN A 186 6.06 -4.34 -0.12
CA GLN A 186 4.76 -3.69 -0.24
C GLN A 186 3.90 -3.99 1.01
N ILE A 187 3.21 -2.98 1.54
CA ILE A 187 2.25 -3.13 2.63
C ILE A 187 0.91 -2.59 2.13
N TRP A 188 -0.14 -3.40 2.27
CA TRP A 188 -1.48 -3.08 1.83
C TRP A 188 -2.45 -3.17 3.01
N ASP A 189 -2.89 -2.02 3.49
CA ASP A 189 -3.93 -1.91 4.53
C ASP A 189 -5.29 -1.70 3.86
N SER A 190 -6.16 -2.70 4.02
CA SER A 190 -7.51 -2.70 3.46
C SER A 190 -7.55 -2.33 1.96
N PRO A 191 -6.70 -2.88 1.07
CA PRO A 191 -6.64 -2.41 -0.30
C PRO A 191 -7.95 -2.73 -1.04
N VAL A 192 -8.32 -1.85 -1.97
CA VAL A 192 -9.50 -2.04 -2.82
C VAL A 192 -9.11 -1.93 -4.29
N ASP A 193 -9.59 -2.86 -5.10
CA ASP A 193 -9.69 -2.66 -6.54
C ASP A 193 -11.02 -1.94 -6.85
N LEU A 194 -11.03 -1.11 -7.90
CA LEU A 194 -12.14 -0.19 -8.16
C LEU A 194 -13.46 -0.90 -8.53
N GLU A 195 -13.44 -2.21 -8.77
CA GLU A 195 -14.64 -3.01 -9.02
C GLU A 195 -15.49 -3.20 -7.75
N GLY A 196 -14.86 -3.18 -6.57
CA GLY A 196 -15.56 -3.18 -5.28
C GLY A 196 -16.20 -1.85 -4.92
N ILE A 197 -15.92 -0.75 -5.63
CA ILE A 197 -16.40 0.58 -5.27
C ILE A 197 -17.93 0.72 -5.34
N PRO A 198 -18.64 0.33 -6.42
CA PRO A 198 -20.08 0.48 -6.49
C PRO A 198 -20.81 -0.18 -5.30
N TYR A 199 -20.36 -1.37 -4.91
CA TYR A 199 -20.96 -2.16 -3.84
C TYR A 199 -20.48 -1.74 -2.44
N GLY A 200 -19.17 -1.52 -2.27
CA GLY A 200 -18.54 -1.15 -1.01
C GLY A 200 -18.81 0.30 -0.60
N VAL A 201 -18.78 1.24 -1.55
CA VAL A 201 -19.09 2.66 -1.29
C VAL A 201 -20.57 2.84 -0.98
N ALA A 202 -21.48 2.20 -1.72
CA ALA A 202 -22.90 2.27 -1.43
C ALA A 202 -23.19 1.84 0.03
N LYS A 203 -22.65 0.67 0.44
CA LYS A 203 -22.80 0.16 1.81
C LYS A 203 -22.11 1.01 2.88
N ALA A 204 -20.99 1.65 2.54
CA ALA A 204 -20.26 2.53 3.47
C ALA A 204 -20.93 3.90 3.66
N VAL A 205 -21.61 4.42 2.62
CA VAL A 205 -22.26 5.74 2.64
C VAL A 205 -23.57 5.73 3.42
N THR A 206 -24.33 4.63 3.36
CA THR A 206 -25.64 4.56 4.02
C THR A 206 -26.03 3.12 4.36
N ALA A 207 -26.79 2.93 5.43
CA ALA A 207 -27.43 1.65 5.76
C ALA A 207 -28.76 1.44 5.03
N ASN A 208 -29.31 2.46 4.34
CA ASN A 208 -30.59 2.39 3.64
C ASN A 208 -30.45 1.63 2.32
N LYS A 209 -31.13 0.47 2.19
CA LYS A 209 -31.04 -0.41 1.01
C LYS A 209 -31.47 0.24 -0.30
N LEU A 210 -32.50 1.08 -0.30
CA LEU A 210 -32.96 1.76 -1.52
C LEU A 210 -31.92 2.77 -1.99
N LEU A 211 -31.37 3.57 -1.07
CA LEU A 211 -30.32 4.53 -1.39
C LEU A 211 -29.01 3.84 -1.77
N GLN A 212 -28.66 2.71 -1.15
CA GLN A 212 -27.54 1.85 -1.60
C GLN A 212 -27.73 1.43 -3.05
N SER A 213 -28.90 0.89 -3.41
CA SER A 213 -29.20 0.48 -4.79
C SER A 213 -29.10 1.64 -5.77
N SER A 214 -29.62 2.82 -5.44
CA SER A 214 -29.51 4.00 -6.31
C SER A 214 -28.06 4.47 -6.49
N ILE A 215 -27.26 4.51 -5.41
CA ILE A 215 -25.83 4.86 -5.47
C ILE A 215 -25.07 3.84 -6.32
N GLN A 216 -25.34 2.55 -6.11
CA GLN A 216 -24.73 1.47 -6.87
C GLN A 216 -25.07 1.59 -8.36
N SER A 217 -26.34 1.75 -8.73
CA SER A 217 -26.75 1.90 -10.13
C SER A 217 -26.13 3.14 -10.78
N TYR A 218 -25.99 4.25 -10.06
CA TYR A 218 -25.30 5.43 -10.56
C TYR A 218 -23.80 5.16 -10.80
N LEU A 219 -23.12 4.52 -9.84
CA LEU A 219 -21.70 4.18 -9.97
C LEU A 219 -21.47 3.17 -11.10
N GLU A 220 -22.34 2.18 -11.26
CA GLU A 220 -22.32 1.24 -12.39
C GLU A 220 -22.55 1.94 -13.73
N TRP A 221 -23.54 2.85 -13.82
CA TRP A 221 -23.73 3.68 -15.01
C TRP A 221 -22.51 4.54 -15.30
N PHE A 222 -21.93 5.20 -14.29
CA PHE A 222 -20.73 6.03 -14.45
C PHE A 222 -19.56 5.20 -15.00
N LEU A 223 -19.32 4.02 -14.45
CA LEU A 223 -18.26 3.13 -14.91
C LEU A 223 -18.52 2.62 -16.35
N ARG A 224 -19.77 2.42 -16.76
CA ARG A 224 -20.10 2.05 -18.15
C ARG A 224 -19.99 3.24 -19.10
N ALA A 225 -20.58 4.37 -18.75
CA ALA A 225 -20.64 5.56 -19.60
C ALA A 225 -19.29 6.27 -19.75
N GLN A 226 -18.41 6.15 -18.75
CA GLN A 226 -17.04 6.71 -18.79
C GLN A 226 -16.00 5.64 -19.07
N TYR A 227 -16.33 4.60 -19.85
CA TYR A 227 -15.42 3.49 -20.08
C TYR A 227 -14.09 3.95 -20.67
N ASP A 228 -14.12 4.63 -21.82
CA ASP A 228 -12.92 5.09 -22.52
C ASP A 228 -12.16 6.19 -21.76
N ASN A 229 -12.86 6.97 -20.95
CA ASN A 229 -12.28 8.11 -20.24
C ASN A 229 -11.71 7.75 -18.85
N ALA A 230 -12.21 6.69 -18.23
CA ALA A 230 -11.89 6.35 -16.85
C ALA A 230 -11.77 4.84 -16.61
N THR A 231 -12.80 4.06 -16.94
CA THR A 231 -12.87 2.65 -16.52
C THR A 231 -11.80 1.77 -17.14
N VAL A 232 -11.40 2.05 -18.38
CA VAL A 232 -10.28 1.34 -19.02
C VAL A 232 -8.98 1.48 -18.21
N HIS A 233 -8.75 2.63 -17.58
CA HIS A 233 -7.58 2.86 -16.73
C HIS A 233 -7.69 2.09 -15.40
N TYR A 234 -8.88 2.07 -14.81
CA TYR A 234 -9.16 1.26 -13.62
C TYR A 234 -8.90 -0.23 -13.84
N MET A 235 -9.32 -0.76 -14.99
CA MET A 235 -9.11 -2.16 -15.34
C MET A 235 -7.62 -2.48 -15.58
N ARG A 236 -6.89 -1.61 -16.30
CA ARG A 236 -5.44 -1.77 -16.53
C ARG A 236 -4.64 -1.72 -15.23
N SER A 237 -4.95 -0.76 -14.36
CA SER A 237 -4.33 -0.65 -13.04
C SER A 237 -4.62 -1.89 -12.18
N LYS A 238 -5.89 -2.34 -12.14
CA LYS A 238 -6.28 -3.59 -11.46
C LYS A 238 -5.47 -4.77 -11.97
N GLN A 239 -5.35 -4.92 -13.29
CA GLN A 239 -4.60 -6.03 -13.88
C GLN A 239 -3.15 -6.05 -13.38
N LYS A 240 -2.45 -4.91 -13.43
CA LYS A 240 -1.06 -4.82 -12.95
C LYS A 240 -0.92 -5.10 -11.45
N PHE A 241 -1.87 -4.63 -10.64
CA PHE A 241 -1.92 -4.95 -9.23
C PHE A 241 -2.12 -6.47 -9.01
N HIS A 242 -3.12 -7.07 -9.65
CA HIS A 242 -3.40 -8.52 -9.55
C HIS A 242 -2.25 -9.39 -10.09
N GLU A 243 -1.44 -8.88 -11.02
CA GLU A 243 -0.24 -9.55 -11.54
C GLU A 243 0.98 -9.42 -10.61
N CYS A 244 0.91 -8.60 -9.56
CA CYS A 244 2.05 -8.20 -8.73
C CYS A 244 3.21 -7.72 -9.60
N TYR A 245 2.99 -6.73 -10.47
CA TYR A 245 4.02 -6.30 -11.44
C TYR A 245 5.39 -6.01 -10.81
N VAL A 246 5.41 -5.46 -9.59
CA VAL A 246 6.65 -5.14 -8.85
C VAL A 246 7.39 -6.39 -8.34
N ARG A 247 6.71 -7.54 -8.19
CA ARG A 247 7.26 -8.83 -7.74
C ARG A 247 8.11 -8.76 -6.46
N ARG A 248 7.67 -7.96 -5.49
CA ARG A 248 8.31 -7.83 -4.17
C ARG A 248 7.43 -8.37 -3.06
N PRO A 249 8.02 -8.87 -1.95
CA PRO A 249 7.26 -9.39 -0.83
C PRO A 249 6.18 -8.42 -0.36
N ALA A 250 5.07 -8.95 0.13
CA ALA A 250 3.91 -8.15 0.50
C ALA A 250 3.32 -8.52 1.86
N LEU A 251 2.85 -7.52 2.60
CA LEU A 251 2.05 -7.68 3.82
C LEU A 251 0.65 -7.12 3.58
N PHE A 252 -0.38 -7.94 3.74
CA PHE A 252 -1.78 -7.54 3.70
C PHE A 252 -2.32 -7.44 5.13
N LEU A 253 -2.92 -6.29 5.46
CA LEU A 253 -3.56 -6.00 6.73
C LEU A 253 -5.06 -5.85 6.47
N LEU A 254 -5.86 -6.81 6.95
CA LEU A 254 -7.28 -6.96 6.64
C LEU A 254 -8.11 -7.10 7.93
N SER A 255 -9.44 -7.04 7.83
CA SER A 255 -10.34 -7.22 8.97
C SER A 255 -11.59 -7.99 8.58
N LYS A 256 -12.06 -8.91 9.44
CA LYS A 256 -13.35 -9.61 9.24
C LYS A 256 -14.55 -8.65 9.26
N ALA A 257 -14.37 -7.46 9.83
CA ALA A 257 -15.40 -6.43 9.94
C ALA A 257 -15.28 -5.32 8.87
N ASP A 258 -14.40 -5.46 7.87
CA ASP A 258 -14.30 -4.50 6.77
C ASP A 258 -15.28 -4.85 5.64
N PRO A 259 -16.34 -4.04 5.41
CA PRO A 259 -17.32 -4.31 4.36
C PRO A 259 -16.86 -3.85 2.96
N VAL A 260 -15.72 -3.17 2.87
CA VAL A 260 -15.20 -2.56 1.63
C VAL A 260 -14.06 -3.41 1.06
N ALA A 261 -13.04 -3.71 1.87
CA ALA A 261 -11.91 -4.55 1.50
C ALA A 261 -12.06 -5.94 2.12
N THR A 262 -13.02 -6.73 1.61
CA THR A 262 -13.32 -8.03 2.20
C THR A 262 -12.15 -9.00 2.08
N ILE A 263 -12.13 -10.00 2.96
CA ILE A 263 -11.08 -11.03 2.97
C ILE A 263 -11.10 -11.82 1.66
N GLU A 264 -12.28 -12.14 1.15
CA GLU A 264 -12.49 -12.93 -0.05
C GLU A 264 -11.96 -12.20 -1.29
N MET A 265 -12.28 -10.91 -1.42
CA MET A 265 -11.77 -10.08 -2.52
C MET A 265 -10.24 -10.03 -2.52
N ASN A 266 -9.65 -9.86 -1.34
CA ASN A 266 -8.21 -9.78 -1.18
C ASN A 266 -7.51 -11.14 -1.34
N ALA A 267 -8.16 -12.24 -0.96
CA ALA A 267 -7.66 -13.59 -1.13
C ALA A 267 -7.37 -13.92 -2.59
N VAL A 268 -8.26 -13.52 -3.49
CA VAL A 268 -8.04 -13.68 -4.94
C VAL A 268 -6.72 -13.03 -5.38
N VAL A 269 -6.35 -11.89 -4.79
CA VAL A 269 -5.12 -11.17 -5.11
C VAL A 269 -3.90 -11.87 -4.50
N TYR A 270 -3.85 -12.03 -3.17
CA TYR A 270 -2.65 -12.56 -2.54
C TYR A 270 -2.39 -14.02 -2.89
N GLU A 271 -3.42 -14.86 -3.07
CA GLU A 271 -3.23 -16.25 -3.49
C GLU A 271 -2.70 -16.34 -4.94
N LYS A 272 -3.03 -15.35 -5.78
CA LYS A 272 -2.43 -15.23 -7.12
C LYS A 272 -0.96 -14.83 -7.05
N TRP A 273 -0.60 -13.94 -6.13
CA TRP A 273 0.79 -13.51 -5.92
C TRP A 273 1.66 -14.66 -5.38
N GLU A 274 1.12 -15.46 -4.45
CA GLU A 274 1.78 -16.68 -3.95
C GLU A 274 2.04 -17.68 -5.08
N LYS A 275 1.09 -17.87 -6.01
CA LYS A 275 1.29 -18.72 -7.21
C LYS A 275 2.40 -18.21 -8.14
N TYR A 276 2.72 -16.92 -8.08
CA TYR A 276 3.87 -16.32 -8.77
C TYR A 276 5.16 -16.36 -7.93
N ASN A 277 5.18 -17.13 -6.84
CA ASN A 277 6.29 -17.23 -5.89
C ASN A 277 6.68 -15.89 -5.25
N VAL A 278 5.74 -14.95 -5.15
CA VAL A 278 5.94 -13.72 -4.37
C VAL A 278 5.65 -14.05 -2.90
N PRO A 279 6.56 -13.77 -1.95
CA PRO A 279 6.28 -13.99 -0.53
C PRO A 279 5.15 -13.05 -0.06
N VAL A 280 4.06 -13.62 0.43
CA VAL A 280 2.93 -12.85 0.97
C VAL A 280 2.68 -13.21 2.43
N PHE A 281 2.42 -12.18 3.23
CA PHE A 281 2.04 -12.27 4.63
C PHE A 281 0.67 -11.63 4.80
N VAL A 282 -0.21 -12.25 5.58
CA VAL A 282 -1.59 -11.75 5.77
C VAL A 282 -1.92 -11.71 7.25
N LYS A 283 -2.26 -10.53 7.77
CA LYS A 283 -2.84 -10.32 9.09
C LYS A 283 -4.32 -10.01 8.95
N ILE A 284 -5.16 -10.77 9.63
CA ILE A 284 -6.61 -10.55 9.67
C ILE A 284 -7.00 -10.17 11.11
N PHE A 285 -7.46 -8.93 11.29
CA PHE A 285 -8.00 -8.42 12.55
C PHE A 285 -9.46 -8.86 12.74
N GLU A 286 -9.88 -9.02 14.00
CA GLU A 286 -11.23 -9.51 14.30
C GLU A 286 -12.30 -8.46 13.99
N LYS A 287 -12.18 -7.26 14.57
CA LYS A 287 -13.20 -6.21 14.41
C LYS A 287 -12.59 -4.82 14.39
N SER A 288 -12.17 -4.41 13.21
CA SER A 288 -11.80 -3.01 12.92
C SER A 288 -12.48 -2.53 11.64
N PRO A 289 -12.99 -1.29 11.61
CA PRO A 289 -13.50 -0.69 10.38
C PRO A 289 -12.41 -0.57 9.30
N HIS A 290 -12.85 -0.33 8.07
CA HIS A 290 -11.98 -0.04 6.92
C HIS A 290 -10.89 0.98 7.30
N VAL A 291 -9.64 0.69 6.93
CA VAL A 291 -8.43 1.51 7.18
C VAL A 291 -8.21 1.95 8.65
N SER A 292 -8.88 1.30 9.59
CA SER A 292 -8.87 1.68 11.01
C SER A 292 -8.11 0.67 11.89
N HIS A 293 -7.38 -0.26 11.28
CA HIS A 293 -6.66 -1.34 11.97
C HIS A 293 -5.64 -0.79 12.96
N TYR A 294 -4.79 0.15 12.52
CA TYR A 294 -3.81 0.82 13.38
C TYR A 294 -4.45 1.49 14.61
N TYR A 295 -5.63 2.08 14.45
CA TYR A 295 -6.31 2.79 15.54
C TYR A 295 -6.91 1.84 16.56
N ARG A 296 -7.42 0.70 16.10
CA ARG A 296 -8.10 -0.27 16.95
C ARG A 296 -7.14 -1.26 17.61
N TYR A 297 -6.10 -1.66 16.89
CA TYR A 297 -5.16 -2.71 17.24
C TYR A 297 -3.72 -2.22 17.12
N LYS A 298 -3.41 -1.05 17.71
CA LYS A 298 -2.14 -0.34 17.50
C LYS A 298 -0.90 -1.21 17.71
N GLU A 299 -0.81 -1.89 18.85
CA GLU A 299 0.35 -2.72 19.21
C GLU A 299 0.55 -3.85 18.20
N ALA A 300 -0.49 -4.65 17.98
CA ALA A 300 -0.46 -5.74 17.01
C ALA A 300 -0.18 -5.25 15.59
N TYR A 301 -0.76 -4.12 15.17
CA TYR A 301 -0.48 -3.54 13.86
C TYR A 301 1.01 -3.17 13.71
N VAL A 302 1.55 -2.46 14.70
CA VAL A 302 2.94 -2.01 14.70
C VAL A 302 3.88 -3.21 14.71
N GLU A 303 3.60 -4.24 15.52
CA GLU A 303 4.40 -5.47 15.58
C GLU A 303 4.46 -6.18 14.22
N GLU A 304 3.32 -6.35 13.54
CA GLU A 304 3.25 -7.01 12.23
C GLU A 304 4.04 -6.22 11.17
N VAL A 305 3.89 -4.90 11.15
CA VAL A 305 4.65 -4.04 10.22
C VAL A 305 6.14 -4.10 10.54
N LEU A 306 6.57 -3.96 11.80
CA LEU A 306 7.99 -4.02 12.17
C LEU A 306 8.61 -5.37 11.85
N THR A 307 7.91 -6.47 12.10
CA THR A 307 8.37 -7.82 11.78
C THR A 307 8.57 -7.98 10.27
N PHE A 308 7.65 -7.45 9.47
CA PHE A 308 7.80 -7.43 8.02
C PHE A 308 9.00 -6.58 7.57
N LEU A 309 9.19 -5.39 8.14
CA LEU A 309 10.35 -4.54 7.84
C LEU A 309 11.68 -5.22 8.21
N GLN A 310 11.73 -5.93 9.34
CA GLN A 310 12.89 -6.73 9.74
C GLN A 310 13.19 -7.84 8.73
N LYS A 311 12.16 -8.58 8.27
CA LYS A 311 12.32 -9.61 7.23
C LYS A 311 12.86 -9.06 5.92
N LEU A 312 12.48 -7.84 5.57
CA LEU A 312 13.00 -7.13 4.40
C LEU A 312 14.42 -6.55 4.60
N GLY A 313 14.99 -6.61 5.81
CA GLY A 313 16.28 -5.99 6.11
C GLY A 313 16.24 -4.46 6.18
N LEU A 314 15.05 -3.86 6.39
CA LEU A 314 14.87 -2.41 6.38
C LEU A 314 15.03 -1.75 7.75
N THR A 315 15.20 -2.53 8.81
CA THR A 315 15.52 -2.04 10.15
C THR A 315 16.93 -2.46 10.54
N GLU A 316 17.55 -1.77 11.50
CA GLU A 316 18.90 -2.12 11.98
C GLU A 316 19.02 -3.57 12.45
N GLU A 317 17.98 -4.10 13.10
CA GLU A 317 17.91 -5.52 13.49
C GLU A 317 17.81 -6.45 12.29
N GLY A 318 17.01 -6.09 11.28
CA GLY A 318 16.89 -6.84 10.03
C GLY A 318 18.22 -6.90 9.28
N LYS A 319 18.94 -5.78 9.19
CA LYS A 319 20.28 -5.70 8.56
C LYS A 319 21.26 -6.63 9.27
N LYS A 320 21.29 -6.64 10.61
CA LYS A 320 22.18 -7.52 11.40
C LYS A 320 21.91 -9.02 11.15
N ARG A 321 20.65 -9.42 10.96
CA ARG A 321 20.28 -10.82 10.69
C ARG A 321 20.61 -11.31 9.29
N GLN A 322 20.75 -10.41 8.30
CA GLN A 322 21.15 -10.78 6.94
C GLN A 322 22.67 -10.96 6.79
N VAL A 323 23.45 -10.41 7.72
CA VAL A 323 24.92 -10.46 7.72
C VAL A 323 25.46 -11.64 8.57
N ALA A 324 24.61 -12.23 9.42
CA ALA A 324 24.92 -13.40 10.24
C ALA A 324 24.48 -14.70 9.53
#